data_AF-A0A7X6ARA7-F1
#
_entry.id   AF-A0A7X6ARA7-F1
#
_cell.length_a   1.000
_cell.length_b   1.000
_cell.length_c   1.000
_cell.angle_alpha   90.00
_cell.angle_beta   90.00
_cell.angle_gamma   90.00
#
_symmetry.space_group_name_H-M   'P 1'
#
loop_
_entity.id
_entity.type
_entity.pdbx_description
1 polymer ?
#
loop_
_entity_poly.entity_id
_entity_poly.type
_entity_poly.pdbx_seq_one_letter_code
_entity_poly.pdbx_strand_id
1 'polypeptide(L)'
;MLQEFKDFINKGDIVDLAVAVIMATAFKPIVDRFVDGVLMQIVAAIFGEPNFDTLSFGLGDAEILYGSVITATVSFLFVALAVFFVLKAYNATKAEEEEEDSGPSEVDLLTEIRDSLANR
;
A
#
# COMPACT_ATOMS: atom_id res chain seq x y z
N MET A 1 -27.21 11.64 -23.32
CA MET A 1 -25.85 12.11 -22.95
C MET A 1 -25.65 12.24 -21.44
N LEU A 2 -26.17 13.29 -20.76
CA LEU A 2 -25.96 13.45 -19.30
C LEU A 2 -26.65 12.37 -18.45
N GLN A 3 -27.86 11.94 -18.84
CA GLN A 3 -28.57 10.83 -18.19
C GLN A 3 -27.81 9.51 -18.38
N GLU A 4 -27.46 9.18 -19.63
CA GLU A 4 -26.70 7.98 -19.99
C GLU A 4 -25.32 7.91 -19.33
N PHE A 5 -24.65 9.06 -19.14
CA PHE A 5 -23.38 9.16 -18.44
C PHE A 5 -23.54 8.90 -16.93
N LYS A 6 -24.61 9.44 -16.31
CA LYS A 6 -24.93 9.17 -14.92
C LYS A 6 -25.27 7.68 -14.70
N ASP A 7 -26.05 7.09 -15.61
CA ASP A 7 -26.40 5.66 -15.57
C ASP A 7 -25.17 4.75 -15.81
N PHE A 8 -24.21 5.21 -16.61
CA PHE A 8 -22.92 4.54 -16.80
C PHE A 8 -22.06 4.57 -15.54
N ILE A 9 -21.90 5.74 -14.90
CA ILE A 9 -21.13 5.88 -13.65
C ILE A 9 -21.79 5.10 -12.51
N ASN A 10 -23.12 5.08 -12.44
CA ASN A 10 -23.86 4.35 -11.40
C ASN A 10 -23.75 2.82 -11.52
N LYS A 11 -23.07 2.27 -12.53
CA LYS A 11 -22.57 0.90 -12.47
C LYS A 11 -21.51 0.85 -11.36
N GLY A 12 -21.92 0.42 -10.16
CA GLY A 12 -21.15 0.50 -8.91
C GLY A 12 -19.66 0.16 -9.03
N ASP A 13 -19.31 -0.84 -9.84
CA ASP A 13 -17.92 -1.23 -10.10
C ASP A 13 -17.01 -0.10 -10.63
N ILE A 14 -17.56 0.88 -11.37
CA ILE A 14 -16.77 1.93 -12.02
C ILE A 14 -16.37 3.02 -11.04
N VAL A 15 -17.26 3.39 -10.11
CA VAL A 15 -16.96 4.42 -9.10
C VAL A 15 -15.92 3.91 -8.13
N ASP A 16 -16.05 2.68 -7.66
CA ASP A 16 -15.10 2.07 -6.71
C ASP A 16 -13.71 1.90 -7.36
N LEU A 17 -13.66 1.47 -8.63
CA LEU A 17 -12.42 1.41 -9.39
C LEU A 17 -11.79 2.80 -9.58
N ALA A 18 -12.58 3.81 -9.91
CA ALA A 18 -12.10 5.17 -10.10
C ALA A 18 -11.50 5.73 -8.81
N VAL A 19 -12.16 5.53 -7.67
CA VAL A 19 -11.66 5.93 -6.35
C VAL A 19 -10.36 5.20 -6.03
N ALA A 20 -10.29 3.88 -6.24
CA ALA A 20 -9.09 3.09 -5.98
C ALA A 20 -7.87 3.60 -6.78
N VAL A 21 -8.03 3.88 -8.07
CA VAL A 21 -6.95 4.38 -8.93
C VAL A 21 -6.50 5.78 -8.52
N ILE A 22 -7.44 6.67 -8.20
CA ILE A 22 -7.12 8.04 -7.74
C ILE A 22 -6.38 7.98 -6.41
N MET A 23 -6.82 7.16 -5.46
CA MET A 23 -6.17 7.01 -4.17
C MET A 23 -4.77 6.40 -4.31
N ALA A 24 -4.59 5.38 -5.15
CA ALA A 24 -3.28 4.77 -5.40
C ALA A 24 -2.29 5.77 -6.01
N THR A 25 -2.74 6.56 -6.99
CA THR A 25 -1.88 7.56 -7.65
C THR A 25 -1.58 8.76 -6.77
N ALA A 26 -2.51 9.18 -5.91
CA ALA A 26 -2.30 10.25 -4.94
C ALA A 26 -1.41 9.84 -3.75
N PHE A 27 -1.42 8.55 -3.37
CA PHE A 27 -0.63 8.05 -2.24
C PHE A 27 0.84 7.85 -2.60
N LYS A 28 1.15 7.42 -3.83
CA LYS A 28 2.53 7.14 -4.26
C LYS A 28 3.53 8.28 -3.96
N PRO A 29 3.26 9.57 -4.29
CA PRO A 29 4.18 10.67 -3.98
C PRO A 29 4.49 10.85 -2.48
N ILE A 30 3.57 10.45 -1.59
CA ILE A 30 3.80 10.50 -0.15
C ILE A 30 4.84 9.46 0.25
N VAL A 31 4.70 8.25 -0.27
CA VAL A 31 5.67 7.16 -0.05
C VAL A 31 7.02 7.51 -0.65
N ASP A 32 7.05 7.98 -1.90
CA ASP A 32 8.28 8.37 -2.60
C ASP A 32 9.03 9.43 -1.79
N ARG A 33 8.35 10.47 -1.28
CA ARG A 33 8.99 11.49 -0.43
C ARG A 33 9.51 10.97 0.90
N PHE A 34 8.85 9.98 1.50
CA PHE A 34 9.35 9.36 2.72
C PHE A 34 10.59 8.52 2.44
N VAL A 35 10.57 7.74 1.36
CA VAL A 35 11.70 6.91 0.95
C VAL A 35 12.91 7.77 0.57
N ASP A 36 12.74 8.72 -0.35
CA ASP A 36 13.82 9.56 -0.85
C ASP A 36 14.29 10.59 0.19
N GLY A 37 13.35 11.11 0.98
CA GLY A 37 13.62 12.16 1.98
C GLY A 37 14.14 11.64 3.32
N VAL A 38 13.84 10.39 3.68
CA VAL A 38 14.26 9.81 4.98
C VAL A 38 15.16 8.61 4.77
N LEU A 39 14.71 7.58 4.05
CA LEU A 39 15.45 6.32 3.93
C LEU A 39 16.73 6.47 3.10
N MET A 40 16.65 7.16 1.96
CA MET A 40 17.83 7.41 1.13
C MET A 40 18.82 8.37 1.80
N GLN A 41 18.37 9.25 2.70
CA GLN A 41 19.28 10.08 3.52
C GLN A 41 20.03 9.26 4.57
N ILE A 42 19.39 8.23 5.13
CA ILE A 42 20.07 7.27 6.02
C ILE A 42 21.12 6.47 5.23
N VAL A 43 20.80 6.06 3.99
CA VAL A 43 21.77 5.42 3.09
C VAL A 43 22.93 6.38 2.81
N ALA A 44 22.65 7.64 2.48
CA ALA A 44 23.66 8.67 2.25
C ALA A 44 24.59 8.85 3.45
N ALA A 45 24.04 8.85 4.67
CA ALA A 45 24.83 9.00 5.89
C ALA A 45 25.81 7.84 6.13
N ILE A 46 25.52 6.64 5.60
CA ILE A 46 26.35 5.44 5.78
C ILE A 46 27.34 5.28 4.62
N PHE A 47 26.89 5.48 3.39
CA PHE A 47 27.66 5.19 2.17
C PHE A 47 28.28 6.43 1.52
N GLY A 48 27.96 7.64 2.02
CA GLY A 48 28.50 8.91 1.55
C GLY A 48 27.75 9.50 0.34
N GLU A 49 27.05 8.68 -0.44
CA GLU A 49 26.19 9.12 -1.55
C GLU A 49 24.73 8.70 -1.34
N PRO A 50 23.76 9.57 -1.69
CA PRO A 50 22.35 9.27 -1.56
C PRO A 50 21.83 8.26 -2.59
N ASN A 51 22.60 7.96 -3.63
CA ASN A 51 22.25 6.99 -4.66
C ASN A 51 23.53 6.35 -5.23
N PHE A 52 23.36 5.38 -6.11
CA PHE A 52 24.45 4.66 -6.78
C PHE A 52 24.59 5.09 -8.25
N ASP A 53 23.95 6.19 -8.66
CA ASP A 53 23.81 6.59 -10.07
C ASP A 53 25.16 6.94 -10.73
N THR A 54 26.16 7.26 -9.91
CA THR A 54 27.55 7.58 -10.31
C THR A 54 28.31 6.37 -10.84
N LEU A 55 27.83 5.15 -10.58
CA LEU A 55 28.45 3.93 -11.04
C LEU A 55 28.11 3.67 -12.52
N SER A 56 29.05 3.97 -13.41
CA SER A 56 28.95 3.67 -14.84
C SER A 56 30.13 2.84 -15.35
N PHE A 57 29.86 2.08 -16.40
CA PHE A 57 30.88 1.32 -17.12
C PHE A 57 30.89 1.74 -18.60
N GLY A 58 32.02 2.28 -19.05
CA GLY A 58 32.21 2.66 -20.45
C GLY A 58 32.54 1.44 -21.32
N LEU A 59 31.79 1.23 -22.39
CA LEU A 59 32.05 0.22 -23.41
C LEU A 59 32.09 0.91 -24.79
N GLY A 60 33.27 1.38 -25.19
CA GLY A 60 33.44 2.17 -26.42
C GLY A 60 32.78 3.54 -26.30
N ASP A 61 31.91 3.88 -27.25
CA ASP A 61 31.12 5.12 -27.23
C ASP A 61 29.83 5.01 -26.40
N ALA A 62 29.54 3.84 -25.83
CA ALA A 62 28.36 3.61 -25.01
C ALA A 62 28.72 3.63 -23.51
N GLU A 63 27.91 4.33 -22.71
CA GLU A 63 28.01 4.36 -21.26
C GLU A 63 26.89 3.52 -20.63
N ILE A 64 27.27 2.46 -19.90
CA ILE A 64 26.32 1.60 -19.19
C ILE A 64 26.17 2.11 -17.76
N LEU A 65 25.04 2.75 -17.49
CA LEU A 65 24.66 3.33 -16.19
C LEU A 65 24.07 2.26 -15.24
N TYR A 66 24.83 1.21 -14.93
CA TYR A 66 24.33 0.13 -14.06
C TYR A 66 24.02 0.60 -12.64
N GLY A 67 24.66 1.69 -12.19
CA GLY A 67 24.36 2.39 -10.95
C GLY A 67 22.90 2.78 -10.80
N SER A 68 22.29 3.32 -11.87
CA SER A 68 20.87 3.70 -11.87
C SER A 68 19.92 2.52 -11.63
N VAL A 69 20.29 1.33 -12.11
CA VAL A 69 19.51 0.11 -11.91
C VAL A 69 19.60 -0.35 -10.45
N ILE A 70 20.78 -0.22 -9.84
CA ILE A 70 20.99 -0.51 -8.41
C ILE A 70 20.17 0.46 -7.56
N THR A 71 20.26 1.77 -7.85
CA THR A 71 19.44 2.81 -7.18
C THR A 71 17.95 2.49 -7.28
N ALA A 72 17.46 2.15 -8.49
CA ALA A 72 16.05 1.82 -8.70
C ALA A 72 15.64 0.57 -7.91
N THR A 73 16.50 -0.46 -7.86
CA THR A 73 16.24 -1.69 -7.10
C THR A 73 16.16 -1.41 -5.60
N VAL A 74 17.10 -0.62 -5.07
CA VAL A 74 17.14 -0.25 -3.64
C VAL A 74 15.94 0.62 -3.27
N SER A 75 15.62 1.63 -4.08
CA SER A 75 14.44 2.49 -3.89
C SER A 75 13.15 1.66 -3.90
N PHE A 76 13.01 0.72 -4.84
CA PHE A 76 11.87 -0.19 -4.88
C PHE A 76 11.73 -1.04 -3.60
N LEU A 77 12.83 -1.58 -3.08
CA LEU A 77 12.82 -2.33 -1.82
C LEU A 77 12.37 -1.46 -0.64
N PHE A 78 12.81 -0.20 -0.59
CA PHE A 78 12.37 0.73 0.45
C PHE A 78 10.89 1.12 0.32
N VAL A 79 10.40 1.36 -0.89
CA VAL A 79 8.97 1.61 -1.13
C VAL A 79 8.14 0.40 -0.68
N ALA A 80 8.55 -0.81 -1.07
CA ALA A 80 7.87 -2.04 -0.66
C ALA A 80 7.87 -2.21 0.87
N LEU A 81 9.00 -1.93 1.52
CA LEU A 81 9.13 -1.98 2.97
C LEU A 81 8.26 -0.90 3.66
N ALA A 82 8.23 0.33 3.13
CA ALA A 82 7.38 1.39 3.65
C ALA A 82 5.89 1.03 3.57
N VAL A 83 5.44 0.54 2.42
CA VAL A 83 4.05 0.05 2.23
C VAL A 83 3.74 -1.10 3.17
N PHE A 84 4.67 -2.04 3.35
CA PHE A 84 4.52 -3.14 4.31
C PHE A 84 4.32 -2.65 5.75
N PHE A 85 5.11 -1.67 6.20
CA PHE A 85 4.94 -1.10 7.54
C PHE A 85 3.60 -0.39 7.71
N VAL A 86 3.12 0.33 6.68
CA VAL A 86 1.79 0.97 6.71
C VAL A 86 0.69 -0.09 6.82
N LEU A 87 0.74 -1.14 6.00
CA LEU A 87 -0.23 -2.24 6.06
C LEU A 87 -0.17 -2.98 7.39
N LYS A 88 1.03 -3.20 7.92
CA LYS A 88 1.22 -3.83 9.24
C LYS A 88 0.62 -2.97 10.36
N ALA A 89 0.82 -1.66 10.34
CA ALA A 89 0.24 -0.75 11.32
C ALA A 89 -1.29 -0.75 11.23
N TYR A 90 -1.84 -0.70 10.02
CA TYR A 90 -3.27 -0.75 9.79
C TYR A 90 -3.90 -2.08 10.26
N ASN A 91 -3.26 -3.21 9.96
CA ASN A 91 -3.73 -4.51 10.41
C ASN A 91 -3.60 -4.68 11.94
N ALA A 92 -2.58 -4.09 12.55
CA ALA A 92 -2.39 -4.15 14.00
C ALA A 92 -3.50 -3.41 14.74
N THR A 93 -3.88 -2.20 14.28
CA THR A 93 -4.98 -1.44 14.90
C THR A 93 -6.33 -2.12 14.71
N LYS A 94 -6.54 -2.79 13.57
CA LYS A 94 -7.81 -3.48 13.28
C LYS A 94 -7.96 -4.80 14.05
N ALA A 95 -6.84 -5.49 14.31
CA ALA A 95 -6.83 -6.68 15.15
C ALA A 95 -7.22 -6.37 16.61
N GLU A 96 -6.92 -5.17 17.09
CA GLU A 96 -7.27 -4.71 18.44
C GLU A 96 -8.76 -4.30 18.55
N GLU A 97 -9.35 -3.75 17.46
CA GLU A 97 -10.79 -3.47 17.38
C GLU A 97 -11.65 -4.75 17.24
N GLU A 98 -11.16 -5.79 16.56
CA GLU A 98 -11.87 -7.07 16.43
C GLU A 98 -11.95 -7.85 17.76
N GLU A 99 -11.03 -7.61 18.71
CA GLU A 99 -11.09 -8.21 20.06
C GLU A 99 -12.07 -7.49 21.00
N GLU A 100 -12.41 -6.22 20.74
CA GLU A 100 -13.36 -5.44 21.56
C GLU A 100 -14.79 -5.37 21.00
N ASP A 101 -14.99 -5.52 19.68
CA ASP A 101 -16.31 -5.32 19.02
C ASP A 101 -16.91 -6.58 18.37
N SER A 102 -16.34 -7.78 18.59
CA SER A 102 -17.06 -9.00 18.27
C SER A 102 -18.14 -9.26 19.33
N GLY A 103 -19.24 -8.50 19.28
CA GLY A 103 -20.51 -8.95 19.82
C GLY A 103 -20.85 -10.34 19.27
N PRO A 104 -21.76 -11.10 19.91
CA PRO A 104 -22.04 -12.48 19.50
C PRO A 104 -22.31 -12.52 18.00
N SER A 105 -21.57 -13.36 17.27
CA SER A 105 -21.77 -13.48 15.83
C SER A 105 -23.21 -13.90 15.53
N GLU A 106 -23.72 -13.66 14.33
CA GLU A 106 -25.05 -14.17 13.95
C GLU A 106 -25.18 -15.67 14.21
N VAL A 107 -24.08 -16.43 14.07
CA VAL A 107 -24.04 -17.87 14.37
C VAL A 107 -24.18 -18.12 15.87
N ASP A 108 -23.56 -17.30 16.71
CA ASP A 108 -23.70 -17.38 18.17
C ASP A 108 -25.13 -17.03 18.61
N LEU A 109 -25.72 -15.97 18.06
CA LEU A 109 -27.11 -15.58 18.31
C LEU A 109 -28.10 -16.66 17.86
N LEU A 110 -27.88 -17.26 16.69
CA LEU A 110 -28.72 -18.37 16.20
C LEU A 110 -28.56 -19.62 17.07
N THR A 111 -27.37 -19.83 17.63
CA THR A 111 -27.11 -20.93 18.59
C THR A 111 -27.83 -20.68 19.92
N GLU A 112 -27.77 -19.46 20.46
CA GLU A 112 -28.51 -19.05 21.65
C GLU A 112 -30.04 -19.16 21.46
N ILE A 113 -30.54 -18.77 20.29
CA ILE A 113 -31.97 -18.91 19.93
C ILE A 113 -32.37 -20.38 19.86
N ARG A 114 -31.56 -21.24 19.22
CA ARG A 114 -31.80 -22.69 19.15
C ARG A 114 -31.87 -23.29 20.55
N ASP A 115 -30.92 -22.97 21.41
CA ASP A 115 -30.82 -23.54 22.75
C ASP A 115 -31.93 -23.00 23.67
N SER A 116 -32.36 -21.76 23.47
CA SER A 116 -33.54 -21.17 24.14
C SER A 116 -34.87 -21.81 23.70
N LEU A 117 -34.98 -22.23 22.44
CA LEU A 117 -36.14 -22.95 21.91
C LEU A 117 -36.18 -24.42 22.33
N ALA A 118 -35.02 -25.07 22.47
CA ALA A 118 -34.93 -26.47 22.92
C ALA A 118 -35.27 -26.65 24.41
N ASN A 119 -35.14 -25.59 25.21
CA ASN A 119 -35.47 -25.58 26.64
C ASN A 119 -36.92 -25.18 26.95
N ARG A 120 -37.78 -24.98 25.93
CA ARG A 120 -39.23 -24.76 26.05
C ARG A 120 -40.01 -26.02 25.70
#